data_AF-A0A970JQ03-F1
#
_entry.id   AF-A0A970JQ03-F1
#
_cell.length_a   1.000
_cell.length_b   1.000
_cell.length_c   1.000
_cell.angle_alpha   90.00
_cell.angle_beta   90.00
_cell.angle_gamma   90.00
#
_symmetry.space_group_name_H-M   'P 1'
#
loop_
_entity.id
_entity.type
_entity.pdbx_description
1 polymer ?
#
loop_
_entity_poly.entity_id
_entity_poly.type
_entity_poly.pdbx_seq_one_letter_code
_entity_poly.pdbx_strand_id
1 'polypeptide(L)'
;MIGPILKTWARRSTSVRRAAVFLAAMAVAACAHAGVGAQVSAYYYLPEEYNAAAQISVAEFAALRLTAYYNSPGALTSKLVRQSVRCFLGEHYIDLFVDTLTQTSWDAHVGAARFSVSDAEVMRAYSEAGAVATQWLALFFPDVDPARFRVIFTIKGYEVGIYTQGRFTLSR
;
A
#
# COMPACT_ATOMS: atom_id res chain seq x y z
N MET A 1 20.64 -16.21 -68.47
CA MET A 1 19.29 -16.53 -67.96
C MET A 1 19.32 -16.59 -66.43
N ILE A 2 19.08 -15.47 -65.75
CA ILE A 2 18.99 -15.42 -64.27
C ILE A 2 17.74 -14.58 -63.96
N GLY A 3 16.56 -15.19 -64.05
CA GLY A 3 15.27 -14.48 -64.11
C GLY A 3 14.19 -14.90 -63.10
N PRO A 4 14.08 -16.17 -62.65
CA PRO A 4 12.92 -16.56 -61.83
C PRO A 4 13.16 -16.64 -60.32
N ILE A 5 14.40 -16.67 -59.82
CA ILE A 5 14.67 -16.99 -58.40
C ILE A 5 14.55 -15.77 -57.46
N LEU A 6 14.75 -14.54 -57.96
CA LEU A 6 14.69 -13.32 -57.15
C LEU A 6 13.25 -12.83 -56.87
N LYS A 7 12.26 -13.18 -57.69
CA LYS A 7 10.85 -12.75 -57.50
C LYS A 7 10.14 -13.52 -56.39
N THR A 8 10.53 -14.77 -56.11
CA THR A 8 9.93 -15.62 -55.07
C THR A 8 10.37 -15.24 -53.67
N TRP A 9 11.59 -14.72 -53.50
CA TRP A 9 12.09 -14.22 -52.21
C TRP A 9 11.44 -12.92 -51.76
N ALA A 10 11.21 -11.99 -52.70
CA ALA A 10 10.56 -10.71 -52.40
C ALA A 10 9.08 -10.86 -51.98
N ARG A 11 8.33 -11.80 -52.58
CA ARG A 11 6.93 -12.08 -52.20
C ARG A 11 6.78 -12.73 -50.83
N ARG A 12 7.72 -13.60 -50.43
CA ARG A 12 7.70 -14.24 -49.11
C ARG A 12 7.98 -13.24 -47.98
N SER A 13 8.92 -12.30 -48.16
CA SER A 13 9.27 -11.33 -47.12
C SER A 13 8.15 -10.31 -46.82
N THR A 14 7.38 -9.91 -47.85
CA THR A 14 6.23 -9.00 -47.68
C THR A 14 5.04 -9.67 -46.98
N SER A 15 4.84 -10.97 -47.20
CA SER A 15 3.76 -11.73 -46.55
C SER A 15 4.04 -11.95 -45.06
N VAL A 16 5.28 -12.30 -44.72
CA VAL A 16 5.73 -12.50 -43.33
C VAL A 16 5.67 -11.19 -42.53
N ARG A 17 6.07 -10.06 -43.13
CA ARG A 17 5.97 -8.74 -42.48
C ARG A 17 4.53 -8.32 -42.20
N ARG A 18 3.60 -8.58 -43.13
CA ARG A 18 2.17 -8.26 -42.93
C ARG A 18 1.52 -9.15 -41.88
N ALA A 19 1.86 -10.44 -41.84
CA ALA A 19 1.39 -11.36 -40.81
C ALA A 19 1.91 -10.98 -39.41
N ALA A 20 3.19 -10.59 -39.30
CA ALA A 20 3.78 -10.14 -38.04
C ALA A 20 3.14 -8.84 -37.51
N VAL A 21 2.84 -7.89 -38.40
CA VAL A 21 2.14 -6.64 -38.02
C VAL A 21 0.70 -6.91 -37.60
N PHE A 22 -0.01 -7.83 -38.26
CA PHE A 22 -1.37 -8.22 -37.88
C PHE A 22 -1.41 -8.92 -36.51
N LEU A 23 -0.47 -9.84 -36.25
CA LEU A 23 -0.35 -10.53 -34.97
C LEU A 23 0.03 -9.58 -33.83
N ALA A 24 0.92 -8.62 -34.08
CA ALA A 24 1.28 -7.58 -33.11
C ALA A 24 0.08 -6.66 -32.81
N ALA A 25 -0.67 -6.24 -33.83
CA ALA A 25 -1.87 -5.41 -33.65
C ALA A 25 -2.98 -6.14 -32.87
N MET A 26 -3.16 -7.46 -33.10
CA MET A 26 -4.11 -8.27 -32.34
C MET A 26 -3.67 -8.51 -30.91
N ALA A 27 -2.37 -8.69 -30.63
CA ALA A 27 -1.86 -8.80 -29.28
C ALA A 27 -2.07 -7.50 -28.48
N VAL A 28 -1.86 -6.34 -29.10
CA VAL A 28 -2.12 -5.02 -28.47
C VAL A 28 -3.62 -4.80 -28.25
N ALA A 29 -4.49 -5.21 -29.18
CA ALA A 29 -5.94 -5.11 -29.02
C ALA A 29 -6.50 -6.08 -27.95
N ALA A 30 -5.92 -7.28 -27.82
CA ALA A 30 -6.28 -8.25 -26.79
C ALA A 30 -5.82 -7.80 -25.40
N CYS A 31 -4.65 -7.14 -25.29
CA CYS A 31 -4.20 -6.55 -24.04
C CYS A 31 -5.01 -5.30 -23.62
N ALA A 32 -5.68 -4.63 -24.57
CA ALA A 32 -6.52 -3.46 -24.26
C ALA A 32 -7.89 -3.81 -23.63
N HIS A 33 -8.30 -5.08 -23.64
CA HIS A 33 -9.62 -5.51 -23.13
C HIS A 33 -9.57 -6.47 -21.93
N ALA A 34 -8.40 -6.69 -21.32
CA ALA A 34 -8.28 -7.44 -20.07
C ALA A 34 -8.53 -6.55 -18.84
N GLY A 35 -9.52 -5.65 -18.92
CA GLY A 35 -10.12 -5.04 -17.75
C GLY A 35 -11.21 -5.99 -17.25
N VAL A 36 -10.88 -6.91 -16.35
CA VAL A 36 -11.89 -7.61 -15.55
C VAL A 36 -12.50 -6.54 -14.62
N GLY A 37 -13.47 -5.79 -15.15
CA GLY A 37 -14.22 -4.83 -14.37
C GLY A 37 -15.04 -5.59 -13.34
N ALA A 38 -14.82 -5.30 -12.05
CA ALA A 38 -15.71 -5.76 -11.01
C ALA A 38 -17.12 -5.25 -11.34
N GLN A 39 -18.09 -6.15 -11.51
CA GLN A 39 -19.48 -5.75 -11.71
C GLN A 39 -19.97 -5.05 -10.45
N VAL A 40 -20.47 -3.82 -10.62
CA VAL A 40 -21.08 -3.06 -9.52
C VAL A 40 -22.39 -3.75 -9.15
N SER A 41 -22.47 -4.22 -7.90
CA SER A 41 -23.71 -4.77 -7.36
C SER A 41 -24.60 -3.62 -6.91
N ALA A 42 -25.85 -3.60 -7.36
CA ALA A 42 -26.85 -2.63 -6.91
C ALA A 42 -27.47 -3.09 -5.59
N TYR A 43 -27.46 -2.21 -4.59
CA TYR A 43 -28.04 -2.39 -3.27
C TYR A 43 -29.35 -1.61 -3.17
N TYR A 44 -30.48 -2.33 -3.17
CA TYR A 44 -31.83 -1.76 -3.20
C TYR A 44 -32.21 -0.89 -1.99
N TYR A 45 -31.48 -1.01 -0.88
CA TYR A 45 -31.71 -0.21 0.33
C TYR A 45 -30.90 1.10 0.34
N LEU A 46 -30.06 1.33 -0.67
CA LEU A 46 -29.23 2.53 -0.80
C LEU A 46 -29.76 3.45 -1.91
N PRO A 47 -29.65 4.78 -1.74
CA PRO A 47 -29.89 5.74 -2.82
C PRO A 47 -29.01 5.47 -4.07
N GLU A 48 -29.46 5.91 -5.23
CA GLU A 48 -28.78 5.68 -6.52
C GLU A 48 -27.33 6.20 -6.53
N GLU A 49 -27.06 7.31 -5.85
CA GLU A 49 -25.73 7.89 -5.70
C GLU A 49 -24.69 6.94 -5.06
N TYR A 50 -25.11 6.09 -4.11
CA TYR A 50 -24.22 5.10 -3.48
C TYR A 50 -24.04 3.83 -4.33
N ASN A 51 -24.89 3.63 -5.33
CA ASN A 51 -24.78 2.54 -6.30
C ASN A 51 -23.95 2.93 -7.53
N ALA A 52 -23.49 4.19 -7.61
CA ALA A 52 -22.58 4.63 -8.65
C ALA A 52 -21.22 3.91 -8.52
N ALA A 53 -20.61 3.58 -9.66
CA ALA A 53 -19.27 3.00 -9.69
C ALA A 53 -18.23 4.00 -9.17
N ALA A 54 -17.51 3.65 -8.11
CA ALA A 54 -16.36 4.41 -7.66
C ALA A 54 -15.09 3.92 -8.36
N GLN A 55 -14.30 4.85 -8.91
CA GLN A 55 -12.96 4.55 -9.42
C GLN A 55 -11.97 4.64 -8.26
N ILE A 56 -11.45 3.50 -7.83
CA ILE A 56 -10.35 3.41 -6.86
C ILE A 56 -9.22 2.60 -7.48
N SER A 57 -7.98 3.01 -7.26
CA SER A 57 -6.81 2.23 -7.62
C SER A 57 -6.66 1.00 -6.74
N VAL A 58 -5.91 0.01 -7.23
CA VAL A 58 -5.57 -1.19 -6.44
C VAL A 58 -4.80 -0.82 -5.17
N ALA A 59 -3.97 0.22 -5.22
CA ALA A 59 -3.22 0.71 -4.07
C ALA A 59 -4.16 1.30 -3.00
N GLU A 60 -5.12 2.13 -3.40
CA GLU A 60 -6.12 2.71 -2.47
C GLU A 60 -6.97 1.61 -1.84
N PHE A 61 -7.40 0.62 -2.64
CA PHE A 61 -8.12 -0.53 -2.11
C PHE A 61 -7.28 -1.34 -1.12
N ALA A 62 -5.98 -1.53 -1.36
CA ALA A 62 -5.08 -2.19 -0.42
C ALA A 62 -4.93 -1.41 0.88
N ALA A 63 -4.80 -0.07 0.82
CA ALA A 63 -4.75 0.79 2.00
C ALA A 63 -6.05 0.73 2.83
N LEU A 64 -7.21 0.71 2.17
CA LEU A 64 -8.52 0.53 2.80
C LEU A 64 -8.62 -0.84 3.49
N ARG A 65 -8.17 -1.91 2.83
CA ARG A 65 -8.19 -3.26 3.42
C ARG A 65 -7.25 -3.38 4.62
N LEU A 66 -6.04 -2.81 4.55
CA LEU A 66 -5.10 -2.78 5.67
C LEU A 66 -5.74 -2.07 6.86
N THR A 67 -6.29 -0.88 6.61
CA THR A 67 -7.02 -0.08 7.60
C THR A 67 -8.13 -0.93 8.22
N ALA A 68 -9.04 -1.49 7.42
CA ALA A 68 -10.16 -2.29 7.93
C ALA A 68 -9.70 -3.51 8.75
N TYR A 69 -8.63 -4.19 8.33
CA TYR A 69 -8.13 -5.39 9.01
C TYR A 69 -7.49 -5.10 10.36
N TYR A 70 -6.74 -3.99 10.45
CA TYR A 70 -5.95 -3.65 11.62
C TYR A 70 -6.56 -2.50 12.46
N ASN A 71 -7.71 -1.94 12.09
CA ASN A 71 -8.35 -0.88 12.87
C ASN A 71 -9.19 -1.45 14.02
N SER A 72 -8.51 -2.11 14.97
CA SER A 72 -9.13 -2.66 16.17
C SER A 72 -8.14 -2.69 17.34
N PRO A 73 -8.62 -2.70 18.61
CA PRO A 73 -7.73 -2.87 19.75
C PRO A 73 -7.00 -4.22 19.71
N GLY A 74 -5.70 -4.21 19.98
CA GLY A 74 -4.89 -5.44 20.02
C GLY A 74 -3.49 -5.21 20.56
N ALA A 75 -2.89 -6.24 21.14
CA ALA A 75 -1.50 -6.17 21.56
C ALA A 75 -0.60 -5.93 20.33
N LEU A 76 0.25 -4.91 20.40
CA LEU A 76 1.23 -4.60 19.37
C LEU A 76 2.62 -5.11 19.79
N THR A 77 2.99 -4.84 21.03
CA THR A 77 4.17 -5.40 21.70
C THR A 77 3.82 -5.70 23.16
N SER A 78 4.79 -6.15 23.96
CA SER A 78 4.62 -6.28 25.41
C SER A 78 4.40 -4.95 26.13
N LYS A 79 4.72 -3.82 25.48
CA LYS A 79 4.66 -2.46 26.04
C LYS A 79 3.55 -1.60 25.46
N LEU A 80 3.09 -1.95 24.25
CA LEU A 80 2.19 -1.12 23.47
C LEU A 80 0.97 -1.93 23.04
N VAL A 81 -0.20 -1.35 23.24
CA VAL A 81 -1.47 -1.83 22.71
C VAL A 81 -1.87 -0.88 21.59
N ARG A 82 -2.15 -1.40 20.42
CA ARG A 82 -2.75 -0.64 19.33
C ARG A 82 -4.23 -0.41 19.63
N GLN A 83 -4.73 0.81 19.44
CA GLN A 83 -6.15 1.13 19.50
C GLN A 83 -6.79 1.23 18.12
N SER A 84 -6.11 1.89 17.20
CA SER A 84 -6.59 2.13 15.84
C SER A 84 -5.44 2.16 14.85
N VAL A 85 -5.76 1.91 13.58
CA VAL A 85 -4.82 2.00 12.46
C VAL A 85 -5.51 2.70 11.31
N ARG A 86 -4.75 3.56 10.62
CA ARG A 86 -5.18 4.22 9.38
C ARG A 86 -4.02 4.22 8.40
N CYS A 87 -4.26 3.77 7.18
CA CYS A 87 -3.28 3.79 6.11
C CYS A 87 -3.65 4.84 5.07
N PHE A 88 -2.70 5.71 4.72
CA PHE A 88 -2.84 6.74 3.69
C PHE A 88 -1.72 6.62 2.67
N LEU A 89 -2.04 6.95 1.43
CA LEU A 89 -1.07 7.02 0.34
C LEU A 89 -0.68 8.48 0.14
N GLY A 90 0.55 8.81 0.50
CA GLY A 90 1.16 10.10 0.18
C GLY A 90 1.89 10.06 -1.16
N GLU A 91 2.40 11.21 -1.59
CA GLU A 91 3.13 11.33 -2.86
C GLU A 91 4.44 10.51 -2.88
N HIS A 92 5.06 10.33 -1.72
CA HIS A 92 6.38 9.68 -1.60
C HIS A 92 6.42 8.51 -0.62
N TYR A 93 5.39 8.37 0.21
CA TYR A 93 5.34 7.41 1.30
C TYR A 93 3.96 6.78 1.42
N ILE A 94 3.94 5.53 1.85
CA ILE A 94 2.76 4.89 2.44
C ILE A 94 2.82 5.15 3.94
N ASP A 95 1.87 5.94 4.42
CA ASP A 95 1.79 6.40 5.79
C ASP A 95 0.83 5.52 6.59
N LEU A 96 1.36 4.83 7.58
CA LEU A 96 0.59 4.03 8.52
C LEU A 96 0.53 4.72 9.87
N PHE A 97 -0.61 5.31 10.19
CA PHE A 97 -0.87 5.87 11.51
C PHE A 97 -1.31 4.75 12.44
N VAL A 98 -0.64 4.63 13.58
CA VAL A 98 -0.94 3.65 14.63
C VAL A 98 -1.17 4.40 15.92
N ASP A 99 -2.42 4.42 16.39
CA ASP A 99 -2.75 4.98 17.71
C ASP A 99 -2.53 3.93 18.77
N THR A 100 -1.90 4.32 19.87
CA THR A 100 -1.40 3.38 20.88
C THR A 100 -1.84 3.78 22.29
N LEU A 101 -1.99 2.76 23.14
CA LEU A 101 -1.90 2.88 24.59
C LEU A 101 -0.58 2.27 25.05
N THR A 102 0.01 2.88 26.06
CA THR A 102 1.14 2.33 26.78
C THR A 102 0.69 1.37 27.86
N GLN A 103 1.58 0.48 28.27
CA GLN A 103 1.39 -0.30 29.50
C GLN A 103 1.19 0.61 30.73
N THR A 104 0.48 0.10 31.73
CA THR A 104 0.01 0.87 32.91
C THR A 104 1.12 1.59 33.69
N SER A 105 2.37 1.12 33.65
CA SER A 105 3.47 1.75 34.38
C SER A 105 4.15 2.92 33.65
N TRP A 106 3.72 3.23 32.42
CA TRP A 106 4.22 4.37 31.66
C TRP A 106 3.16 5.48 31.65
N ASP A 107 3.33 6.43 32.57
CA ASP A 107 2.56 7.67 32.52
C ASP A 107 3.02 8.47 31.30
N ALA A 108 2.08 8.84 30.44
CA ALA A 108 2.33 9.61 29.24
C ALA A 108 1.64 10.98 29.36
N HIS A 109 2.42 12.05 29.33
CA HIS A 109 1.91 13.42 29.27
C HIS A 109 1.74 13.85 27.82
N VAL A 110 0.47 13.93 27.43
CA VAL A 110 0.03 14.18 26.06
C VAL A 110 0.26 15.67 25.71
N GLY A 111 0.92 15.93 24.58
CA GLY A 111 1.27 17.30 24.13
C GLY A 111 2.77 17.59 23.96
N ALA A 112 3.65 16.69 24.44
CA ALA A 112 5.10 16.77 24.24
C ALA A 112 5.77 15.38 24.17
N ALA A 113 4.98 14.32 23.95
CA ALA A 113 5.40 12.92 24.00
C ALA A 113 6.32 12.60 25.21
N ARG A 114 6.01 13.14 26.39
CA ARG A 114 6.81 12.91 27.60
C ARG A 114 6.31 11.68 28.32
N PHE A 115 7.22 10.75 28.54
CA PHE A 115 6.96 9.51 29.26
C PHE A 115 7.62 9.55 30.64
N SER A 116 7.07 8.82 31.60
CA SER A 116 7.71 8.62 32.92
C SER A 116 9.01 7.80 32.85
N VAL A 117 9.30 7.18 31.70
CA VAL A 117 10.51 6.40 31.44
C VAL A 117 11.47 7.13 30.50
N SER A 118 12.69 6.62 30.39
CA SER A 118 13.72 7.20 29.51
C SER A 118 13.34 7.14 28.03
N ASP A 119 13.75 8.16 27.26
CA ASP A 119 13.61 8.16 25.79
C ASP A 119 14.19 6.89 25.15
N ALA A 120 15.28 6.34 25.70
CA ALA A 120 15.88 5.10 25.20
C ALA A 120 14.91 3.90 25.31
N GLU A 121 14.16 3.83 26.41
CA GLU A 121 13.15 2.80 26.61
C GLU A 121 11.96 2.97 25.65
N VAL A 122 11.49 4.23 25.49
CA VAL A 122 10.43 4.58 24.54
C VAL A 122 10.84 4.25 23.11
N MET A 123 12.01 4.71 22.67
CA MET A 123 12.52 4.48 21.33
C MET A 123 12.67 2.99 21.04
N ARG A 124 13.12 2.18 22.01
CA ARG A 124 13.21 0.73 21.84
C ARG A 124 11.83 0.11 21.64
N ALA A 125 10.86 0.42 22.50
CA ALA A 125 9.51 -0.13 22.41
C ALA A 125 8.82 0.24 21.10
N TYR A 126 8.95 1.49 20.65
CA TYR A 126 8.38 1.95 19.39
C TYR A 126 9.16 1.47 18.16
N SER A 127 10.47 1.17 18.28
CA SER A 127 11.21 0.51 17.21
C SER A 127 10.74 -0.93 16.99
N GLU A 128 10.51 -1.68 18.07
CA GLU A 128 9.94 -3.03 17.99
C GLU A 128 8.53 -3.00 17.37
N ALA A 129 7.68 -2.08 17.84
CA ALA A 129 6.35 -1.88 17.28
C ALA A 129 6.39 -1.46 15.80
N GLY A 130 7.32 -0.58 15.43
CA GLY A 130 7.54 -0.14 14.05
C GLY A 130 7.92 -1.28 13.12
N ALA A 131 8.77 -2.21 13.57
CA ALA A 131 9.12 -3.40 12.81
C ALA A 131 7.90 -4.29 12.55
N VAL A 132 7.04 -4.51 13.57
CA VAL A 132 5.79 -5.27 13.42
C VAL A 132 4.84 -4.57 12.43
N ALA A 133 4.62 -3.27 12.60
CA ALA A 133 3.73 -2.50 11.74
C ALA A 133 4.22 -2.43 10.29
N THR A 134 5.54 -2.43 10.08
CA THR A 134 6.14 -2.48 8.74
C THR A 134 5.88 -3.82 8.04
N GLN A 135 5.83 -4.94 8.78
CA GLN A 135 5.45 -6.23 8.21
C GLN A 135 4.00 -6.21 7.71
N TRP A 136 3.10 -5.48 8.38
CA TRP A 136 1.73 -5.31 7.89
C TRP A 136 1.71 -4.58 6.57
N LEU A 137 2.50 -3.51 6.42
CA LEU A 137 2.64 -2.82 5.14
C LEU A 137 3.16 -3.76 4.05
N ALA A 138 4.21 -4.52 4.33
CA ALA A 138 4.76 -5.49 3.36
C ALA A 138 3.75 -6.58 2.95
N LEU A 139 2.83 -6.99 3.82
CA LEU A 139 1.79 -7.97 3.46
C LEU A 139 0.76 -7.42 2.47
N PHE A 140 0.43 -6.12 2.55
CA PHE A 140 -0.56 -5.47 1.68
C PHE A 140 0.10 -4.78 0.46
N PHE A 141 1.41 -4.52 0.53
CA PHE A 141 2.21 -3.85 -0.49
C PHE A 141 3.55 -4.62 -0.72
N PRO A 142 3.51 -5.88 -1.20
CA PRO A 142 4.67 -6.76 -1.22
C PRO A 142 5.82 -6.30 -2.14
N ASP A 143 5.50 -5.55 -3.19
CA ASP A 143 6.49 -5.11 -4.19
C ASP A 143 6.94 -3.65 -3.99
N VAL A 144 6.54 -3.02 -2.87
CA VAL A 144 6.94 -1.65 -2.55
C VAL A 144 8.23 -1.66 -1.75
N ASP A 145 9.18 -0.81 -2.15
CA ASP A 145 10.42 -0.59 -1.41
C ASP A 145 10.12 -0.19 0.05
N PRO A 146 10.62 -0.93 1.06
CA PRO A 146 10.42 -0.59 2.46
C PRO A 146 10.87 0.82 2.87
N ALA A 147 11.75 1.46 2.10
CA ALA A 147 12.12 2.87 2.30
C ALA A 147 10.95 3.85 2.06
N ARG A 148 9.89 3.40 1.39
CA ARG A 148 8.64 4.14 1.16
C ARG A 148 7.63 3.94 2.27
N PHE A 149 7.92 3.10 3.26
CA PHE A 149 7.05 2.89 4.41
C PHE A 149 7.39 3.88 5.53
N ARG A 150 6.35 4.50 6.08
CA ARG A 150 6.45 5.37 7.24
C ARG A 150 5.35 5.03 8.23
N VAL A 151 5.74 4.58 9.42
CA VAL A 151 4.79 4.28 10.50
C VAL A 151 4.82 5.44 11.49
N ILE A 152 3.68 6.07 11.70
CA ILE A 152 3.51 7.26 12.53
C ILE A 152 2.75 6.84 13.78
N PHE A 153 3.42 6.89 14.92
CA PHE A 153 2.84 6.51 16.19
C PHE A 153 2.20 7.70 16.88
N THR A 154 0.98 7.50 17.36
CA THR A 154 0.23 8.52 18.11
C THR A 154 -0.28 7.95 19.44
N ILE A 155 -0.54 8.85 20.38
CA ILE A 155 -1.33 8.58 21.59
C ILE A 155 -2.38 9.68 21.67
N LYS A 156 -3.67 9.32 21.61
CA LYS A 156 -4.80 10.27 21.65
C LYS A 156 -4.68 11.38 20.59
N GLY A 157 -4.15 11.03 19.42
CA GLY A 157 -3.94 11.95 18.29
C GLY A 157 -2.68 12.82 18.36
N TYR A 158 -1.88 12.75 19.42
CA TYR A 158 -0.60 13.44 19.48
C TYR A 158 0.53 12.54 18.98
N GLU A 159 1.37 13.06 18.10
CA GLU A 159 2.51 12.32 17.56
C GLU A 159 3.53 12.01 18.65
N VAL A 160 3.88 10.73 18.74
CA VAL A 160 4.97 10.24 19.60
C VAL A 160 6.27 10.18 18.80
N GLY A 161 6.18 9.74 17.55
CA GLY A 161 7.35 9.60 16.70
C GLY A 161 7.05 8.81 15.44
N ILE A 162 8.08 8.72 14.60
CA ILE A 162 8.00 8.16 13.27
C ILE A 162 9.04 7.04 13.14
N TYR A 163 8.59 5.87 12.69
CA TYR A 163 9.44 4.78 12.26
C TYR A 163 9.56 4.74 10.74
N THR A 164 10.78 4.80 10.23
CA THR A 164 11.06 4.64 8.80
C THR A 164 12.46 4.06 8.62
N GLN A 165 12.68 3.27 7.56
CA GLN A 165 13.98 2.69 7.23
C GLN A 165 14.67 1.95 8.40
N GLY A 166 13.90 1.22 9.20
CA GLY A 166 14.45 0.45 10.32
C GLY A 166 14.68 1.26 11.61
N ARG A 167 14.40 2.57 11.62
CA ARG A 167 14.72 3.46 12.73
C ARG A 167 13.49 4.23 13.21
N PHE A 168 13.29 4.24 14.52
CA PHE A 168 12.34 5.14 15.18
C PHE A 168 13.00 6.47 15.53
N THR A 169 12.29 7.57 15.31
CA THR A 169 12.64 8.92 15.73
C THR A 169 11.52 9.48 16.60
N LEU A 170 11.85 9.83 17.85
CA LEU A 170 10.91 10.42 18.80
C LEU A 170 10.62 11.88 18.44
N SER A 171 9.35 12.27 18.48
CA SER A 171 8.90 13.65 18.27
C SER A 171 9.02 14.44 19.57
N ARG A 172 9.55 15.67 19.51
CA ARG A 172 9.77 16.54 20.67
C ARG A 172 9.11 17.90 20.49
#